data_AF-A0A914ER26-F1
#
_entry.id   AF-A0A914ER26-F1
#
_cell.length_a   1.000
_cell.length_b   1.000
_cell.length_c   1.000
_cell.angle_alpha   90.00
_cell.angle_beta   90.00
_cell.angle_gamma   90.00
#
_symmetry.space_group_name_H-M   'P 1'
#
loop_
_entity.id
_entity.type
_entity.pdbx_description
1 polymer ?
#
loop_
_entity_poly.entity_id
_entity_poly.type
_entity_poly.pdbx_seq_one_letter_code
_entity_poly.pdbx_strand_id
1 'polypeptide(L)'
;MAVKLRSEYLSTNRGIIKIVQIIIGIILSFMVCRYWESGNYSCFSEYRTGYVGTLNYIVLILNIVWFVLNFINIRNWKVERIYAIICAVLFFIALGLLIFYFIDARLEAGYNIIGMILIGVMACLFLWDVQILQGESSNY
;
A
#
# COMPACT_ATOMS: atom_id res chain seq x y z
N MET A 1 25.19 -10.12 18.37
CA MET A 1 24.85 -8.79 17.83
C MET A 1 23.66 -8.29 18.63
N ALA A 2 23.84 -7.32 19.53
CA ALA A 2 22.73 -6.82 20.34
C ALA A 2 21.78 -6.00 19.46
N VAL A 3 20.55 -6.47 19.29
CA VAL A 3 19.49 -5.75 18.59
C VAL A 3 19.04 -4.60 19.48
N LYS A 4 19.35 -3.36 19.08
CA LYS A 4 18.89 -2.15 19.78
C LYS A 4 17.55 -1.72 19.18
N LEU A 5 16.48 -1.89 19.94
CA LEU A 5 15.14 -1.44 19.58
C LEU A 5 15.10 0.09 19.51
N ARG A 6 14.64 0.65 18.39
CA ARG A 6 14.48 2.11 18.22
C ARG A 6 13.00 2.47 18.44
N SER A 7 12.59 2.63 19.70
CA SER A 7 11.24 3.05 20.06
C SER A 7 10.85 4.41 19.47
N GLU A 8 11.83 5.31 19.28
CA GLU A 8 11.66 6.62 18.64
C GLU A 8 11.18 6.53 17.19
N TYR A 9 11.39 5.41 16.50
CA TYR A 9 10.95 5.24 15.11
C TYR A 9 9.43 5.35 14.97
N LEU A 10 8.67 4.89 15.98
CA LEU A 10 7.20 4.97 16.00
C LEU A 10 6.70 6.43 16.06
N SER A 11 7.50 7.35 16.58
CA SER A 11 7.17 8.76 16.70
C SER A 11 7.61 9.59 15.47
N THR A 12 8.32 8.98 14.52
CA THR A 12 8.74 9.68 13.30
C THR A 12 7.62 9.69 12.26
N ASN A 13 7.54 10.76 11.47
CA ASN A 13 6.59 10.89 10.36
C ASN A 13 6.61 9.65 9.45
N ARG A 14 7.80 9.08 9.24
CA ARG A 14 8.00 7.88 8.44
C ARG A 14 7.43 6.61 9.06
N GLY A 15 7.64 6.42 10.37
CA GLY A 15 7.06 5.30 11.11
C GLY A 15 5.53 5.35 11.06
N ILE A 16 4.96 6.54 11.24
CA ILE A 16 3.51 6.77 11.12
C ILE A 16 3.01 6.45 9.71
N ILE A 17 3.68 6.94 8.67
CA ILE A 17 3.30 6.65 7.27
C ILE A 17 3.30 5.14 7.00
N LYS A 18 4.31 4.40 7.47
CA LYS A 18 4.36 2.93 7.31
C LYS A 18 3.21 2.24 8.03
N ILE A 19 2.85 2.67 9.23
CA ILE A 19 1.70 2.14 9.97
C ILE A 19 0.39 2.42 9.22
N VAL A 20 0.21 3.65 8.73
CA VAL A 20 -0.98 4.03 7.95
C VAL A 20 -1.08 3.21 6.65
N GLN A 21 0.03 3.02 5.93
CA GLN A 21 0.08 2.15 4.75
C GLN A 21 -0.33 0.71 5.06
N ILE A 22 0.08 0.16 6.21
CA ILE A 22 -0.31 -1.19 6.65
C ILE A 22 -1.81 -1.26 6.97
N ILE A 23 -2.34 -0.30 7.73
CA ILE A 23 -3.77 -0.27 8.10
C ILE A 23 -4.64 -0.16 6.84
N ILE A 24 -4.32 0.76 5.93
CA ILE A 24 -5.05 0.92 4.67
C ILE A 24 -4.92 -0.34 3.80
N GLY A 25 -3.74 -0.95 3.75
CA GLY A 25 -3.51 -2.20 3.03
C GLY A 25 -4.38 -3.35 3.54
N ILE A 26 -4.54 -3.48 4.86
CA ILE A 26 -5.43 -4.47 5.47
C ILE A 26 -6.89 -4.21 5.09
N ILE A 27 -7.35 -2.95 5.19
CA ILE A 27 -8.72 -2.57 4.82
C ILE A 27 -8.99 -2.88 3.34
N LEU A 28 -8.05 -2.55 2.46
CA LEU A 28 -8.14 -2.85 1.02
C LEU A 28 -8.22 -4.36 0.75
N SER A 29 -7.45 -5.17 1.47
CA SER A 29 -7.53 -6.64 1.35
C SER A 29 -8.92 -7.17 1.70
N PHE A 30 -9.55 -6.65 2.75
CA PHE A 30 -10.92 -7.03 3.10
C PHE A 30 -11.94 -6.56 2.06
N MET A 31 -11.77 -5.35 1.51
CA MET A 31 -12.71 -4.80 0.52
C MET A 31 -12.61 -5.49 -0.84
N VAL A 32 -11.39 -5.71 -1.34
CA VAL A 32 -11.16 -6.36 -2.64
C VAL A 32 -11.55 -7.84 -2.60
N CYS A 33 -11.43 -8.52 -1.45
CA CYS A 33 -11.79 -9.94 -1.31
C CYS A 33 -13.18 -10.23 -0.73
N ARG A 34 -14.02 -9.22 -0.49
CA ARG A 34 -15.39 -9.45 0.03
C ARG A 34 -16.31 -10.23 -0.93
N TYR A 35 -15.94 -10.36 -2.21
CA TYR A 35 -16.64 -11.24 -3.17
C TYR A 35 -16.45 -12.75 -2.91
N TRP A 36 -15.63 -13.14 -1.93
CA TRP A 36 -15.38 -14.53 -1.54
C TRP A 36 -16.62 -15.28 -1.04
N GLU A 37 -17.57 -14.60 -0.39
CA GLU A 37 -18.75 -15.27 0.21
C GLU A 37 -19.81 -15.72 -0.81
N SER A 38 -19.72 -15.28 -2.08
CA SER A 38 -20.72 -15.61 -3.11
C SER A 38 -20.35 -16.82 -3.99
N GLY A 39 -19.39 -17.66 -3.57
CA GLY A 39 -19.16 -19.01 -4.11
C GLY A 39 -18.66 -19.13 -5.56
N ASN A 40 -18.69 -18.07 -6.37
CA ASN A 40 -18.42 -18.15 -7.82
C ASN A 40 -17.42 -17.10 -8.36
N TYR A 41 -16.89 -16.19 -7.52
CA TYR A 41 -15.94 -15.16 -7.96
C TYR A 41 -14.75 -15.09 -7.00
N SER A 42 -13.62 -15.64 -7.44
CA SER A 42 -12.36 -15.52 -6.70
C SER A 42 -11.92 -14.05 -6.69
N CYS A 43 -11.30 -13.59 -5.61
CA CYS A 43 -10.66 -12.26 -5.49
C CYS A 43 -9.63 -11.96 -6.61
N PHE A 44 -9.26 -13.00 -7.38
CA PHE A 44 -8.33 -13.00 -8.49
C PHE A 44 -8.97 -13.40 -9.85
N SER A 45 -10.29 -13.61 -9.93
CA SER A 45 -10.91 -14.14 -11.14
C SER A 45 -11.05 -13.09 -12.24
N GLU A 46 -11.14 -11.80 -11.88
CA GLU A 46 -11.10 -10.70 -12.84
C GLU A 46 -9.70 -10.12 -12.94
N TYR A 47 -9.18 -10.01 -14.17
CA TYR A 47 -7.80 -9.58 -14.43
C TYR A 47 -7.49 -8.18 -13.86
N ARG A 48 -8.47 -7.27 -13.84
CA ARG A 48 -8.29 -5.88 -13.36
C ARG A 48 -8.25 -5.82 -11.83
N THR A 49 -9.24 -6.41 -11.16
CA THR A 49 -9.33 -6.43 -9.68
C THR A 49 -8.30 -7.37 -9.06
N GLY A 50 -7.97 -8.46 -9.75
CA GLY A 50 -6.91 -9.40 -9.36
C GLY A 50 -5.52 -8.78 -9.36
N TYR A 51 -5.20 -7.90 -10.32
CA TYR A 51 -3.93 -7.16 -10.30
C TYR A 51 -3.81 -6.28 -9.05
N VAL A 52 -4.84 -5.48 -8.76
CA VAL A 52 -4.87 -4.58 -7.59
C VAL A 52 -4.80 -5.35 -6.29
N GLY A 53 -5.58 -6.43 -6.16
CA GLY A 53 -5.59 -7.29 -4.97
C GLY A 53 -4.24 -7.96 -4.72
N THR A 54 -3.64 -8.53 -5.76
CA THR A 54 -2.31 -9.16 -5.67
C THR A 54 -1.22 -8.16 -5.31
N LEU A 55 -1.21 -7.00 -5.98
CA LEU A 55 -0.27 -5.93 -5.70
C LEU A 55 -0.38 -5.45 -4.25
N ASN A 56 -1.61 -5.18 -3.77
CA ASN A 56 -1.85 -4.74 -2.40
C ASN A 56 -1.37 -5.78 -1.38
N TYR A 57 -1.63 -7.07 -1.62
CA TYR A 57 -1.21 -8.14 -0.71
C TYR A 57 0.30 -8.28 -0.61
N ILE A 58 1.00 -8.26 -1.75
CA ILE A 58 2.47 -8.30 -1.79
C ILE A 58 3.05 -7.08 -1.08
N VAL A 59 2.52 -5.90 -1.36
CA VAL A 59 3.02 -4.64 -0.80
C VAL A 59 2.74 -4.54 0.70
N LEU A 60 1.61 -5.05 1.18
CA LEU A 60 1.31 -5.16 2.61
C LEU A 60 2.38 -5.98 3.34
N ILE A 61 2.70 -7.18 2.84
CA ILE A 61 3.73 -8.04 3.43
C ILE A 61 5.09 -7.33 3.44
N LEU A 62 5.47 -6.73 2.31
CA LEU A 62 6.75 -6.01 2.21
C LEU A 62 6.81 -4.82 3.16
N ASN A 63 5.73 -4.05 3.31
CA ASN A 63 5.66 -2.94 4.26
C ASN A 63 5.80 -3.41 5.72
N ILE A 64 5.20 -4.54 6.09
CA ILE A 64 5.37 -5.15 7.41
C ILE A 64 6.83 -5.54 7.64
N VAL A 65 7.47 -6.20 6.66
CA VAL A 65 8.89 -6.57 6.74
C VAL A 65 9.77 -5.34 6.92
N TRP A 66 9.59 -4.30 6.10
CA TRP A 66 10.35 -3.05 6.21
C TRP A 66 10.12 -2.32 7.53
N PHE A 67 8.89 -2.36 8.06
CA PHE A 67 8.58 -1.81 9.37
C PHE A 67 9.37 -2.52 10.48
N VAL A 68 9.39 -3.85 10.48
CA VAL A 68 10.14 -4.66 11.46
C VAL A 68 11.65 -4.42 11.32
N LEU A 69 12.19 -4.39 10.09
CA LEU A 69 13.62 -4.13 9.86
C LEU A 69 14.05 -2.74 10.37
N ASN A 70 13.22 -1.71 10.14
CA ASN A 70 13.48 -0.36 10.65
C ASN A 70 13.38 -0.28 12.18
N PHE A 71 12.46 -1.05 12.78
CA PHE A 71 12.30 -1.11 14.24
C PHE A 71 13.51 -1.76 14.94
N ILE A 72 14.13 -2.73 14.28
CA ILE A 72 15.36 -3.44 14.70
C ILE A 72 16.64 -2.63 14.35
N ASN A 73 16.50 -1.44 13.75
CA ASN A 73 17.58 -0.53 13.36
C ASN A 73 18.53 -1.10 12.26
N ILE A 74 18.05 -2.07 11.46
CA ILE A 74 18.74 -2.56 10.25
C ILE A 74 18.21 -1.76 9.07
N ARG A 75 18.79 -0.58 8.85
CA ARG A 75 18.27 0.40 7.89
C ARG A 75 19.10 0.47 6.62
N ASN A 76 18.48 0.16 5.47
CA ASN A 76 19.11 0.32 4.16
C ASN A 76 18.32 1.29 3.28
N TRP A 77 18.67 2.58 3.40
CA TRP A 77 17.98 3.69 2.74
C TRP A 77 17.88 3.56 1.21
N LYS A 78 18.91 3.01 0.55
CA LYS A 78 18.93 2.91 -0.92
C LYS A 78 17.89 1.92 -1.43
N VAL A 79 17.78 0.76 -0.77
CA VAL A 79 16.85 -0.30 -1.17
C VAL A 79 15.42 0.12 -0.86
N GLU A 80 15.18 0.74 0.29
CA GLU A 80 13.86 1.25 0.67
C GLU A 80 13.37 2.35 -0.29
N ARG A 81 14.27 3.23 -0.74
CA ARG A 81 13.94 4.25 -1.74
C ARG A 81 13.52 3.64 -3.06
N ILE A 82 14.27 2.67 -3.58
CA ILE A 82 13.91 1.98 -4.83
C ILE A 82 12.56 1.27 -4.68
N TYR A 83 12.35 0.59 -3.56
CA TYR A 83 11.09 -0.07 -3.24
C TYR A 83 9.91 0.91 -3.23
N ALA A 84 10.04 2.05 -2.56
CA ALA A 84 8.98 3.06 -2.48
C ALA A 84 8.63 3.66 -3.85
N ILE A 85 9.64 3.92 -4.70
CA ILE A 85 9.44 4.40 -6.08
C ILE A 85 8.69 3.36 -6.92
N ILE A 86 9.13 2.09 -6.87
CA ILE A 86 8.47 1.01 -7.61
C ILE A 86 7.02 0.86 -7.15
N CYS A 87 6.75 0.88 -5.85
CA CYS A 87 5.40 0.80 -5.32
C CYS A 87 4.53 1.98 -5.76
N ALA A 88 5.06 3.22 -5.73
CA ALA A 88 4.33 4.38 -6.22
C ALA A 88 3.87 4.19 -7.67
N VAL A 89 4.78 3.80 -8.57
CA VAL A 89 4.48 3.58 -9.99
C VAL A 89 3.44 2.47 -10.18
N LEU A 90 3.58 1.34 -9.49
CA LEU A 90 2.64 0.22 -9.59
C LEU A 90 1.24 0.59 -9.07
N PHE A 91 1.15 1.37 -7.99
CA PHE A 91 -0.13 1.86 -7.47
C PHE A 91 -0.79 2.90 -8.39
N PHE A 92 -0.02 3.70 -9.14
CA PHE A 92 -0.58 4.57 -10.19
C PHE A 92 -1.18 3.76 -11.35
N ILE A 93 -0.51 2.68 -11.78
CA ILE A 93 -1.05 1.77 -12.80
C ILE A 93 -2.33 1.10 -12.27
N ALA A 94 -2.34 0.63 -11.02
CA ALA A 94 -3.51 0.07 -10.36
C ALA A 94 -4.69 1.06 -10.32
N LEU A 95 -4.42 2.34 -10.01
CA LEU A 95 -5.43 3.39 -10.02
C LEU A 95 -6.03 3.60 -11.42
N GLY A 96 -5.19 3.66 -12.46
CA GLY A 96 -5.66 3.81 -13.85
C GLY A 96 -6.54 2.65 -14.30
N LEU A 97 -6.17 1.41 -13.96
CA LEU A 97 -6.95 0.21 -14.27
C LEU A 97 -8.32 0.20 -13.55
N LEU A 98 -8.38 0.66 -12.30
CA LEU A 98 -9.64 0.79 -11.56
C LEU A 98 -10.55 1.87 -12.12
N ILE A 99 -10.00 3.01 -12.53
CA ILE A 99 -10.79 4.08 -13.19
C ILE A 99 -11.38 3.55 -14.49
N PHE A 100 -10.59 2.83 -15.29
CA PHE A 100 -11.08 2.23 -16.53
C PHE A 100 -12.19 1.21 -16.27
N TYR A 101 -12.03 0.37 -15.24
CA TYR A 101 -13.08 -0.55 -14.80
C TYR A 101 -14.36 0.17 -14.35
N PHE A 102 -14.24 1.29 -13.66
CA PHE A 102 -15.40 2.07 -13.20
C PHE A 102 -16.21 2.69 -14.35
N ILE A 103 -15.55 3.08 -15.45
CA ILE A 103 -16.24 3.62 -16.64
C ILE A 103 -16.94 2.50 -17.43
N ASP A 104 -16.27 1.37 -17.58
CA ASP A 104 -16.72 0.22 -18.38
C ASP A 104 -17.85 -0.55 -17.68
N ALA A 105 -17.69 -0.77 -16.38
CA ALA A 105 -18.64 -1.48 -15.55
C ALA A 105 -19.63 -0.45 -14.98
N ARG A 106 -20.81 -0.31 -15.59
CA ARG A 106 -21.93 0.55 -15.13
C ARG A 106 -22.47 0.12 -13.75
N LEU A 107 -21.67 0.23 -12.70
CA LEU A 107 -21.92 -0.40 -11.40
C LEU A 107 -22.30 0.62 -10.32
N GLU A 108 -23.53 0.48 -9.84
CA GLU A 108 -24.21 1.29 -8.82
C GLU A 108 -23.70 1.09 -7.37
N ALA A 109 -22.53 0.48 -7.17
CA ALA A 109 -22.07 0.08 -5.85
C ALA A 109 -21.06 1.09 -5.26
N GLY A 110 -21.49 1.87 -4.25
CA GLY A 110 -20.65 2.83 -3.53
C GLY A 110 -19.36 2.24 -2.91
N TYR A 111 -19.29 0.91 -2.72
CA TYR A 111 -18.09 0.22 -2.26
C TYR A 111 -16.91 0.31 -3.24
N ASN A 112 -17.16 0.36 -4.55
CA ASN A 112 -16.10 0.47 -5.57
C ASN A 112 -15.45 1.86 -5.55
N ILE A 113 -16.22 2.90 -5.20
CA ILE A 113 -15.73 4.28 -5.07
C ILE A 113 -14.77 4.39 -3.89
N ILE A 114 -15.14 3.80 -2.74
CA ILE A 114 -14.30 3.80 -1.54
C ILE A 114 -12.97 3.07 -1.81
N GLY A 115 -13.00 1.93 -2.51
CA GLY A 115 -11.78 1.21 -2.90
C GLY A 115 -10.86 2.04 -3.80
N MET A 116 -11.42 2.77 -4.77
CA MET A 116 -10.66 3.66 -5.65
C MET A 116 -9.99 4.81 -4.86
N ILE A 117 -10.72 5.43 -3.93
CA ILE A 117 -10.19 6.50 -3.07
C ILE A 117 -9.03 5.96 -2.22
N LEU A 118 -9.19 4.79 -1.60
CA LEU A 118 -8.15 4.18 -0.76
C LEU A 118 -6.89 3.81 -1.56
N ILE A 119 -7.03 3.34 -2.80
CA ILE A 119 -5.88 3.11 -3.70
C ILE A 119 -5.20 4.43 -4.08
N GLY A 120 -5.97 5.50 -4.33
CA GLY A 120 -5.42 6.83 -4.55
C GLY A 120 -4.65 7.36 -3.35
N VAL A 121 -5.20 7.21 -2.14
CA VAL A 121 -4.53 7.57 -0.88
C VAL A 121 -3.24 6.76 -0.70
N MET A 122 -3.25 5.46 -1.00
CA MET A 122 -2.05 4.62 -0.99
C MET A 122 -0.97 5.15 -1.94
N ALA A 123 -1.34 5.51 -3.18
CA ALA A 123 -0.39 6.08 -4.13
C ALA A 123 0.22 7.39 -3.61
N CYS A 124 -0.59 8.27 -3.02
CA CYS A 124 -0.11 9.50 -2.39
C CYS A 124 0.81 9.24 -1.19
N LEU A 125 0.49 8.25 -0.34
CA LEU A 125 1.34 7.86 0.78
C LEU A 125 2.69 7.30 0.32
N PHE A 126 2.74 6.56 -0.78
CA PHE A 126 4.01 6.11 -1.37
C PHE A 126 4.83 7.27 -1.92
N LEU A 127 4.19 8.26 -2.57
CA LEU A 127 4.90 9.47 -2.99
C LEU A 127 5.47 10.24 -1.80
N TRP A 128 4.72 10.35 -0.71
CA TRP A 128 5.20 11.02 0.49
C TRP A 128 6.38 10.25 1.14
N ASP A 129 6.31 8.91 1.21
CA ASP A 129 7.44 8.10 1.67
C ASP A 129 8.68 8.29 0.76
N VAL A 130 8.50 8.43 -0.55
CA VAL A 130 9.59 8.77 -1.48
C VAL A 130 10.17 10.15 -1.17
N GLN A 131 9.35 11.19 -0.99
CA GLN A 131 9.84 12.55 -0.67
C GLN A 131 10.64 12.58 0.64
N ILE A 132 10.19 11.82 1.64
CA ILE A 132 10.92 11.67 2.91
C ILE A 132 12.27 10.97 2.69
N LEU A 133 12.30 9.94 1.84
CA LEU A 133 13.51 9.18 1.49
C LEU A 133 14.49 9.96 0.61
N GLN A 134 14.01 11.00 -0.08
CA GLN A 134 14.84 11.93 -0.86
C GLN A 134 15.41 13.07 -0.01
N GLY A 135 14.93 13.23 1.23
CA GLY A 135 15.34 14.32 2.12
C GLY A 135 14.63 15.63 1.82
N GLU A 136 13.59 15.62 0.99
CA GLU A 136 12.82 16.82 0.61
C GLU A 136 11.77 17.19 1.68
N SER A 137 11.46 16.29 2.61
CA SER A 137 10.48 16.52 3.68
C SER A 137 10.99 16.08 5.06
N SER A 138 10.50 16.76 6.09
CA SER A 138 10.92 16.55 7.49
C SER A 138 10.54 15.16 7.99
N ASN A 139 11.51 14.44 8.54
CA ASN A 139 11.31 13.17 9.25
C ASN A 139 10.90 13.34 10.73
N TYR A 140 10.88 14.59 11.20
CA TYR A 140 10.56 15.02 12.57
C TYR A 140 9.28 15.85 12.56
#